data_AF-A0A2V7VQH3-F1
#
_entry.id   AF-A0A2V7VQH3-F1
#
_cell.length_a   1.000
_cell.length_b   1.000
_cell.length_c   1.000
_cell.angle_alpha   90.00
_cell.angle_beta   90.00
_cell.angle_gamma   90.00
#
_symmetry.space_group_name_H-M   'P 1'
#
loop_
_entity.id
_entity.type
_entity.pdbx_description
1 polymer ?
#
loop_
_entity_poly.entity_id
_entity_poly.type
_entity_poly.pdbx_seq_one_letter_code
_entity_poly.pdbx_strand_id
1 'polypeptide(L)'
;MRRWVWTGFTILLALLVETALGRLVPGGPRLFDAFLLVTVYCALTGAETHGMLAGMSAGWVQDIHFAGPVLGLSAFTKLLLGYAVGVGGGHFLIVGPAARALVLLLATLGDAVVFQWLAAVFDVRVLDLSPLALASRATVNAVVGAVLFELLDRRLARRFAE
;
A
#
# COMPACT_ATOMS: atom_id res chain seq x y z
N MET A 1 -3.51 -19.42 -9.85
CA MET A 1 -4.53 -18.53 -10.45
C MET A 1 -5.41 -17.82 -9.40
N ARG A 2 -6.01 -18.53 -8.42
CA ARG A 2 -6.92 -17.93 -7.41
C ARG A 2 -6.36 -16.69 -6.68
N ARG A 3 -5.09 -16.71 -6.28
CA ARG A 3 -4.42 -15.58 -5.57
C ARG A 3 -4.28 -14.32 -6.44
N TRP A 4 -3.95 -14.49 -7.72
CA TRP A 4 -3.79 -13.39 -8.67
C TRP A 4 -5.12 -12.71 -9.01
N VAL A 5 -6.19 -13.50 -9.19
CA VAL A 5 -7.55 -12.97 -9.39
C VAL A 5 -7.99 -12.14 -8.18
N TRP A 6 -7.72 -12.64 -6.97
CA TRP A 6 -8.04 -11.92 -5.74
C TRP A 6 -7.24 -10.61 -5.62
N THR A 7 -5.96 -10.62 -6.00
CA THR A 7 -5.11 -9.42 -6.03
C THR A 7 -5.67 -8.37 -6.99
N GLY A 8 -6.05 -8.78 -8.20
CA GLY A 8 -6.68 -7.88 -9.17
C GLY A 8 -7.98 -7.27 -8.61
N PHE A 9 -8.82 -8.08 -7.98
CA PHE A 9 -10.03 -7.58 -7.31
C PHE A 9 -9.72 -6.58 -6.19
N THR A 10 -8.72 -6.84 -5.35
CA THR A 10 -8.33 -5.89 -4.29
C THR A 10 -7.77 -4.59 -4.82
N ILE A 11 -7.05 -4.60 -5.95
CA ILE A 11 -6.58 -3.38 -6.62
C ILE A 11 -7.76 -2.58 -7.17
N LEU A 12 -8.74 -3.24 -7.79
CA LEU A 12 -9.97 -2.57 -8.24
C LEU A 12 -10.74 -1.97 -7.07
N LEU A 13 -10.83 -2.69 -5.95
CA LEU A 13 -11.45 -2.17 -4.72
C LEU A 13 -10.68 -0.95 -4.18
N ALA A 14 -9.34 -1.00 -4.15
CA ALA A 14 -8.51 0.12 -3.76
C ALA A 14 -8.75 1.35 -4.63
N LEU A 15 -8.84 1.17 -5.96
CA LEU A 15 -9.19 2.24 -6.90
C LEU A 15 -10.55 2.86 -6.58
N LEU A 16 -11.57 2.04 -6.29
CA LEU A 16 -12.89 2.55 -5.92
C LEU A 16 -12.85 3.33 -4.59
N VAL A 17 -12.12 2.82 -3.60
CA VAL A 17 -11.95 3.50 -2.30
C VAL A 17 -11.25 4.84 -2.48
N GLU A 18 -10.15 4.89 -3.24
CA GLU A 18 -9.37 6.11 -3.43
C GLU A 18 -10.15 7.13 -4.27
N THR A 19 -10.90 6.67 -5.28
CA THR A 19 -11.82 7.51 -6.06
C THR A 19 -12.92 8.09 -5.17
N ALA A 20 -13.52 7.27 -4.29
CA ALA A 20 -14.56 7.72 -3.38
C ALA A 20 -14.01 8.73 -2.36
N LEU A 21 -12.83 8.47 -1.78
CA LEU A 21 -12.15 9.39 -0.88
C LEU A 21 -11.85 10.73 -1.56
N GLY A 22 -11.35 10.70 -2.80
CA GLY A 22 -11.07 11.90 -3.57
C GLY A 22 -12.32 12.74 -3.88
N ARG A 23 -13.51 12.12 -3.95
CA ARG A 23 -14.77 12.81 -4.23
C ARG A 23 -15.52 13.25 -2.97
N LEU A 24 -15.47 12.47 -1.91
CA LEU A 24 -16.35 12.62 -0.74
C LEU A 24 -15.65 13.25 0.46
N VAL A 25 -14.32 13.14 0.57
CA VAL A 25 -13.57 13.57 1.74
C VAL A 25 -12.52 14.59 1.33
N PRO A 26 -12.65 15.87 1.74
CA PRO A 26 -11.64 16.88 1.48
C PRO A 26 -10.27 16.43 2.00
N GLY A 27 -9.29 16.31 1.11
CA GLY A 27 -7.94 15.84 1.45
C GLY A 27 -7.82 14.33 1.74
N GLY A 28 -8.87 13.54 1.53
CA GLY A 28 -8.89 12.08 1.77
C GLY A 28 -7.70 11.32 1.17
N PRO A 29 -7.39 11.49 -0.14
CA PRO A 29 -6.25 10.82 -0.78
C PRO A 29 -4.88 11.21 -0.21
N ARG A 30 -4.77 12.31 0.53
CA ARG A 30 -3.52 12.70 1.22
C ARG A 30 -3.35 12.01 2.57
N LEU A 31 -4.44 11.54 3.18
CA LEU A 31 -4.47 10.94 4.50
C LEU A 31 -4.46 9.41 4.47
N PHE A 32 -4.79 8.80 3.33
CA PHE A 32 -4.91 7.35 3.21
C PHE A 32 -4.45 6.87 1.83
N ASP A 33 -3.73 5.75 1.79
CA ASP A 33 -3.27 5.12 0.56
C ASP A 33 -3.79 3.68 0.48
N ALA A 34 -4.83 3.45 -0.32
CA ALA A 34 -5.45 2.14 -0.43
C ALA A 34 -4.54 1.16 -1.17
N PHE A 35 -3.80 1.64 -2.17
CA PHE A 35 -2.89 0.83 -2.99
C PHE A 35 -1.70 0.30 -2.19
N LEU A 36 -1.16 1.10 -1.27
CA LEU A 36 -0.09 0.67 -0.36
C LEU A 36 -0.58 -0.43 0.58
N LEU A 37 -1.79 -0.33 1.12
CA LEU A 37 -2.36 -1.38 1.98
C LEU A 37 -2.49 -2.71 1.23
N VAL A 38 -2.97 -2.70 -0.01
CA VAL A 38 -3.03 -3.90 -0.86
C VAL A 38 -1.63 -4.47 -1.08
N THR A 39 -0.66 -3.61 -1.41
CA THR A 39 0.73 -3.99 -1.64
C THR A 39 1.34 -4.70 -0.42
N VAL A 40 1.21 -4.10 0.76
CA VAL A 40 1.73 -4.66 2.01
C VAL A 40 1.02 -5.96 2.37
N TYR A 41 -0.31 -6.05 2.19
CA TYR A 41 -1.03 -7.29 2.46
C TYR A 41 -0.57 -8.44 1.55
N CYS A 42 -0.45 -8.18 0.25
CA CYS A 42 0.04 -9.17 -0.71
C CYS A 42 1.47 -9.59 -0.42
N ALA A 43 2.32 -8.67 0.01
CA ALA A 43 3.70 -8.96 0.41
C ALA A 43 3.76 -9.88 1.64
N LEU A 44 2.98 -9.57 2.70
CA LEU A 44 2.95 -10.35 3.94
C LEU A 44 2.32 -11.74 3.76
N THR A 45 1.38 -11.90 2.83
CA THR A 45 0.67 -13.18 2.61
C THR A 45 1.23 -14.03 1.47
N GLY A 46 1.90 -13.38 0.51
CA GLY A 46 2.36 -13.99 -0.74
C GLY A 46 3.87 -13.95 -0.95
N ALA A 47 4.64 -13.48 0.04
CA ALA A 47 6.10 -13.31 0.00
C ALA A 47 6.57 -12.25 -1.02
N GLU A 48 7.88 -12.17 -1.24
CA GLU A 48 8.54 -11.10 -1.98
C GLU A 48 8.05 -10.94 -3.43
N THR A 49 7.90 -12.04 -4.16
CA THR A 49 7.50 -11.98 -5.58
C THR A 49 6.06 -11.50 -5.75
N HIS A 50 5.15 -11.95 -4.89
CA HIS A 50 3.75 -11.50 -4.93
C HIS A 50 3.67 -10.03 -4.50
N GLY A 51 4.32 -9.64 -3.40
CA GLY A 51 4.38 -8.26 -2.96
C GLY A 51 4.89 -7.32 -4.05
N MET A 52 5.99 -7.68 -4.70
CA MET A 52 6.61 -6.93 -5.79
C MET A 52 5.65 -6.71 -6.98
N LEU A 53 5.04 -7.79 -7.49
CA LEU A 53 4.14 -7.72 -8.66
C LEU A 53 2.81 -7.04 -8.34
N ALA A 54 2.28 -7.27 -7.13
CA ALA A 54 1.08 -6.57 -6.65
C ALA A 54 1.34 -5.07 -6.50
N GLY A 55 2.48 -4.69 -5.91
CA GLY A 55 2.90 -3.30 -5.73
C GLY A 55 3.10 -2.58 -7.06
N MET A 56 3.80 -3.22 -8.01
CA MET A 56 3.94 -2.70 -9.36
C MET A 56 2.58 -2.44 -10.02
N SER A 57 1.69 -3.43 -9.97
CA SER A 57 0.36 -3.34 -10.59
C SER A 57 -0.50 -2.26 -9.93
N ALA A 58 -0.52 -2.21 -8.60
CA ALA A 58 -1.24 -1.22 -7.83
C ALA A 58 -0.74 0.19 -8.11
N GLY A 59 0.59 0.39 -8.14
CA GLY A 59 1.17 1.69 -8.42
C GLY A 59 0.97 2.15 -9.87
N TRP A 60 0.92 1.25 -10.86
CA TRP A 60 0.53 1.61 -12.23
C TRP A 60 -0.91 2.12 -12.29
N VAL A 61 -1.85 1.42 -11.64
CA VAL A 61 -3.25 1.87 -11.57
C VAL A 61 -3.34 3.22 -10.84
N GLN A 62 -2.60 3.39 -9.75
CA GLN A 62 -2.54 4.66 -9.02
C GLN A 62 -1.99 5.79 -9.89
N ASP A 63 -0.92 5.53 -10.65
CA ASP A 63 -0.31 6.54 -11.52
C ASP A 63 -1.27 6.96 -12.65
N ILE A 64 -1.93 6.00 -13.31
CA ILE A 64 -2.87 6.28 -14.40
C ILE A 64 -4.05 7.16 -13.94
N HIS A 65 -4.52 6.99 -12.70
CA HIS A 65 -5.73 7.65 -12.22
C HIS A 65 -5.47 8.87 -11.34
N PHE A 66 -4.35 8.91 -10.63
CA PHE A 66 -4.11 9.91 -9.57
C PHE A 66 -2.73 10.57 -9.65
N ALA A 67 -1.80 10.11 -10.48
CA ALA A 67 -0.53 10.82 -10.66
C ALA A 67 -0.68 12.04 -11.57
N GLY A 68 0.33 12.90 -11.50
CA GLY A 68 0.49 14.05 -12.39
C GLY A 68 1.10 13.66 -13.74
N PRO A 69 1.97 14.50 -14.33
CA PRO A 69 2.45 14.32 -15.70
C PRO A 69 3.39 13.12 -15.89
N VAL A 70 3.90 12.51 -14.82
CA VAL A 70 4.87 11.41 -14.89
C VAL A 70 4.26 10.14 -14.31
N LEU A 71 4.23 9.10 -15.15
CA LEU A 71 3.79 7.77 -14.79
C LEU A 71 4.98 6.88 -14.38
N GLY A 72 4.74 5.91 -13.51
CA GLY A 72 5.70 4.89 -13.11
C GLY A 72 6.40 5.17 -11.77
N LEU A 73 6.27 6.38 -11.21
CA LEU A 73 6.84 6.74 -9.91
C LEU A 73 6.22 5.91 -8.78
N SER A 74 4.89 5.84 -8.71
CA SER A 74 4.20 5.02 -7.71
C SER A 74 4.38 3.54 -7.99
N ALA A 75 4.35 3.14 -9.27
CA ALA A 75 4.58 1.75 -9.67
C ALA A 75 5.93 1.22 -9.19
N PHE A 76 7.01 1.98 -9.42
CA PHE A 76 8.35 1.57 -9.00
C PHE A 76 8.52 1.61 -7.49
N THR A 77 7.99 2.64 -6.83
CA THR A 77 8.04 2.76 -5.36
C THR A 77 7.35 1.58 -4.68
N LYS A 78 6.12 1.25 -5.09
CA LYS A 78 5.34 0.16 -4.50
C LYS A 78 5.89 -1.22 -4.88
N LEU A 79 6.52 -1.35 -6.05
CA LEU A 79 7.30 -2.54 -6.40
C LEU A 79 8.40 -2.79 -5.37
N LEU A 80 9.23 -1.77 -5.09
CA LEU A 80 10.33 -1.88 -4.14
C LEU A 80 9.85 -2.18 -2.72
N LEU A 81 8.81 -1.48 -2.26
CA LEU A 81 8.24 -1.71 -0.94
C LEU A 81 7.58 -3.07 -0.81
N GLY A 82 6.82 -3.51 -1.83
CA GLY A 82 6.21 -4.82 -1.86
C GLY A 82 7.26 -5.93 -1.76
N TYR A 83 8.37 -5.79 -2.49
CA TYR A 83 9.51 -6.70 -2.37
C TYR A 83 10.13 -6.65 -0.95
N ALA A 84 10.47 -5.47 -0.45
CA ALA A 84 11.15 -5.31 0.84
C ALA A 84 10.31 -5.83 2.02
N VAL A 85 9.00 -5.55 2.02
CA VAL A 85 8.06 -6.07 3.02
C VAL A 85 7.94 -7.59 2.91
N GLY A 86 7.91 -8.15 1.69
CA GLY A 86 7.81 -9.59 1.49
C GLY A 86 9.05 -10.32 1.99
N VAL A 87 10.25 -9.81 1.68
CA VAL A 87 11.52 -10.31 2.23
C VAL A 87 11.51 -10.20 3.76
N GLY A 88 11.14 -9.04 4.31
CA GLY A 88 11.03 -8.83 5.76
C GLY A 88 10.06 -9.80 6.44
N GLY A 89 8.92 -10.10 5.81
CA GLY A 89 7.94 -11.06 6.31
C GLY A 89 8.44 -12.50 6.35
N GLY A 90 9.43 -12.86 5.52
CA GLY A 90 10.11 -14.16 5.60
C GLY A 90 11.10 -14.27 6.76
N HIS A 91 11.67 -13.14 7.21
CA HIS A 91 12.68 -13.10 8.27
C HIS A 91 12.11 -12.77 9.66
N PHE A 92 10.97 -12.07 9.73
CA PHE A 92 10.33 -11.66 10.97
C PHE A 92 8.95 -12.30 11.14
N LEU A 93 8.60 -12.69 12.36
CA LEU A 93 7.28 -13.25 12.66
C LEU A 93 6.24 -12.12 12.78
N ILE A 94 5.69 -11.68 11.66
CA ILE A 94 4.73 -10.56 11.56
C ILE A 94 3.29 -11.09 11.66
N VAL A 95 2.90 -11.54 12.85
CA VAL A 95 1.57 -12.14 13.08
C VAL A 95 0.60 -11.15 13.74
N GLY A 96 1.07 -10.38 14.72
CA GLY A 96 0.20 -9.51 15.52
C GLY A 96 -0.23 -8.22 14.80
N PRO A 97 -1.40 -7.64 15.17
CA PRO A 97 -1.89 -6.39 14.58
C PRO A 97 -0.93 -5.22 14.83
N ALA A 98 -0.25 -5.18 15.98
CA ALA A 98 0.76 -4.17 16.28
C ALA A 98 1.99 -4.26 15.35
N ALA A 99 2.47 -5.47 15.06
CA ALA A 99 3.58 -5.69 14.13
C ALA A 99 3.20 -5.24 12.71
N ARG A 100 1.97 -5.57 12.26
CA ARG A 100 1.45 -5.16 10.96
C ARG A 100 1.24 -3.65 10.86
N ALA A 101 0.76 -3.02 11.94
CA ALA A 101 0.67 -1.56 12.04
C ALA A 101 2.05 -0.91 11.87
N LEU A 102 3.07 -1.44 12.54
CA LEU A 102 4.44 -0.95 12.41
C LEU A 102 4.97 -1.10 10.97
N VAL A 103 4.72 -2.24 10.32
CA VAL A 103 5.09 -2.45 8.92
C VAL A 103 4.43 -1.43 8.01
N LEU A 104 3.13 -1.16 8.18
CA LEU A 104 2.41 -0.16 7.38
C LEU A 104 2.89 1.27 7.64
N LEU A 105 3.24 1.58 8.88
CA LEU A 105 3.83 2.87 9.24
C LEU A 105 5.16 3.04 8.50
N LEU A 106 6.06 2.06 8.62
CA LEU A 106 7.37 2.09 7.95
C LEU A 106 7.25 2.08 6.43
N ALA A 107 6.32 1.30 5.88
CA ALA A 107 6.06 1.26 4.44
C ALA A 107 5.52 2.60 3.93
N THR A 108 4.68 3.30 4.71
CA THR A 108 4.18 4.63 4.31
C THR A 108 5.29 5.67 4.31
N LEU A 109 6.19 5.62 5.30
CA LEU A 109 7.38 6.47 5.32
C LEU A 109 8.33 6.15 4.17
N GLY A 110 8.56 4.86 3.91
CA GLY A 110 9.38 4.40 2.79
C GLY A 110 8.79 4.82 1.44
N ASP A 111 7.46 4.77 1.28
CA ASP A 111 6.76 5.21 0.07
C ASP A 111 7.02 6.69 -0.19
N ALA A 112 6.86 7.53 0.83
CA ALA A 112 7.14 8.96 0.72
C ALA A 112 8.62 9.25 0.40
N VAL A 113 9.57 8.59 1.07
CA VAL A 113 11.01 8.81 0.87
C VAL A 113 11.43 8.40 -0.54
N VAL A 114 11.07 7.19 -0.98
CA VAL A 114 11.45 6.67 -2.29
C VAL A 114 10.76 7.48 -3.40
N PHE A 115 9.48 7.81 -3.23
CA PHE A 115 8.75 8.62 -4.20
C PHE A 115 9.38 10.02 -4.35
N GLN A 116 9.65 10.71 -3.24
CA GLN A 116 10.29 12.04 -3.26
C GLN A 116 11.69 11.99 -3.88
N TRP A 117 12.47 10.97 -3.55
CA TRP A 117 13.79 10.77 -4.14
C TRP A 117 13.73 10.59 -5.66
N LEU A 118 12.82 9.73 -6.15
CA LEU A 118 12.63 9.56 -7.59
C LEU A 118 12.15 10.84 -8.26
N ALA A 119 11.18 11.52 -7.66
CA ALA A 119 10.67 12.77 -8.20
C ALA A 119 11.77 13.83 -8.30
N ALA A 120 12.67 13.92 -7.31
CA ALA A 120 13.83 14.80 -7.37
C ALA A 120 14.81 14.41 -8.49
N VAL A 121 15.06 13.12 -8.70
CA VAL A 121 15.92 12.61 -9.79
C VAL A 121 15.38 12.99 -11.17
N PHE A 122 14.05 12.99 -11.33
CA PHE A 122 13.38 13.30 -12.59
C PHE A 122 12.90 14.76 -12.71
N ASP A 123 13.28 15.63 -11.76
CA ASP A 123 12.83 17.04 -11.68
C ASP A 123 11.29 17.20 -11.76
N VAL A 124 10.57 16.25 -11.17
CA VAL A 124 9.11 16.25 -11.11
C VAL A 124 8.67 17.03 -9.88
N ARG A 125 7.95 18.14 -10.11
CA ARG A 125 7.30 18.88 -9.03
C ARG A 125 6.19 18.03 -8.42
N VAL A 126 6.43 17.56 -7.20
CA VAL A 126 5.40 16.90 -6.38
C VAL A 126 4.90 17.87 -5.32
N LEU A 127 3.67 17.64 -4.89
CA LEU A 127 3.19 18.27 -3.67
C LEU A 127 3.86 17.63 -2.46
N ASP A 128 4.77 18.35 -1.82
CA ASP A 128 5.39 17.92 -0.57
C ASP A 128 4.35 17.86 0.55
N LEU A 129 4.24 16.69 1.17
CA LEU A 129 3.48 16.56 2.41
C LEU A 129 4.29 17.17 3.55
N SER A 130 3.65 18.02 4.34
CA SER A 130 4.26 18.47 5.59
C SER A 130 4.59 17.27 6.49
N PRO A 131 5.59 17.36 7.37
CA PRO A 131 5.93 16.26 8.28
C PRO A 131 4.73 15.75 9.10
N LEU A 132 3.86 16.67 9.52
CA LEU A 132 2.61 16.34 10.22
C LEU A 132 1.62 15.59 9.30
N ALA A 133 1.47 16.02 8.04
CA ALA A 133 0.62 15.33 7.09
C ALA A 133 1.13 13.91 6.80
N LEU A 134 2.44 13.73 6.62
CA LEU A 134 3.04 12.41 6.44
C LEU A 134 2.86 11.52 7.68
N ALA A 135 3.09 12.05 8.88
CA ALA A 135 2.86 11.32 10.13
C ALA A 135 1.39 10.91 10.29
N SER A 136 0.45 11.79 9.92
CA SER A 136 -0.98 11.49 9.94
C SER A 136 -1.34 10.40 8.95
N ARG A 137 -0.83 10.46 7.72
CA ARG A 137 -1.04 9.43 6.68
C ARG A 137 -0.49 8.07 7.12
N ALA A 138 0.73 8.04 7.66
CA ALA A 138 1.35 6.82 8.16
C ALA A 138 0.55 6.21 9.32
N THR A 139 0.04 7.04 10.22
CA THR A 139 -0.78 6.60 11.37
C THR A 139 -2.12 6.06 10.91
N VAL A 140 -2.81 6.76 10.00
CA VAL A 140 -4.10 6.31 9.45
C VAL A 140 -3.93 4.99 8.69
N ASN A 141 -2.93 4.88 7.80
CA ASN A 141 -2.62 3.65 7.10
C ASN A 141 -2.32 2.49 8.06
N ALA A 142 -1.52 2.74 9.10
CA ALA A 142 -1.17 1.74 10.10
C ALA A 142 -2.38 1.22 10.88
N VAL A 143 -3.23 2.13 11.38
CA VAL A 143 -4.44 1.78 12.15
C VAL A 143 -5.45 1.05 11.25
N VAL A 144 -5.78 1.64 10.09
CA VAL A 144 -6.77 1.06 9.18
C VAL A 144 -6.30 -0.29 8.66
N GLY A 145 -5.04 -0.40 8.24
CA GLY A 145 -4.51 -1.66 7.72
C GLY A 145 -4.38 -2.73 8.80
N ALA A 146 -4.00 -2.40 10.04
CA ALA A 146 -4.00 -3.38 11.13
C ALA A 146 -5.40 -3.96 11.38
N VAL A 147 -6.43 -3.12 11.40
CA VAL A 147 -7.83 -3.57 11.56
C VAL A 147 -8.26 -4.41 10.35
N LEU A 148 -8.01 -3.95 9.13
CA LEU A 148 -8.43 -4.65 7.92
C LEU A 148 -7.73 -6.01 7.79
N PHE A 149 -6.44 -6.10 8.07
CA PHE A 149 -5.67 -7.35 7.94
C PHE A 149 -6.13 -8.37 8.97
N GLU A 150 -6.43 -7.95 10.19
CA GLU A 150 -6.99 -8.81 11.24
C GLU A 150 -8.38 -9.35 10.82
N LEU A 151 -9.24 -8.50 10.26
CA LEU A 151 -10.57 -8.91 9.80
C LEU A 151 -10.50 -9.89 8.62
N LEU A 152 -9.60 -9.65 7.67
CA LEU A 152 -9.39 -10.53 6.52
C LEU A 152 -8.89 -11.91 6.95
N ASP A 153 -7.91 -11.96 7.84
CA ASP A 153 -7.33 -13.23 8.30
C ASP A 153 -8.32 -14.03 9.13
N ARG A 154 -9.09 -13.39 10.00
CA ARG A 154 -10.18 -14.06 10.74
C ARG A 154 -11.22 -14.67 9.81
N ARG A 155 -11.59 -13.96 8.74
CA ARG A 155 -12.55 -14.48 7.74
C ARG A 155 -11.99 -15.65 6.96
N LEU A 156 -10.72 -15.59 6.59
CA LEU A 156 -10.03 -16.69 5.91
C LEU A 156 -9.93 -17.92 6.81
N ALA A 157 -9.55 -17.76 8.08
CA ALA A 157 -9.46 -18.86 9.05
C ALA A 157 -10.80 -19.58 9.25
N ARG A 158 -11.91 -18.85 9.36
CA ARG A 158 -13.25 -19.44 9.48
C ARG A 158 -13.64 -20.29 8.28
N ARG A 159 -13.25 -19.87 7.07
CA ARG A 159 -13.62 -20.52 5.81
C ARG A 159 -12.90 -21.86 5.56
N PHE A 160 -11.87 -22.19 6.36
CA PHE A 160 -11.15 -23.47 6.31
C PHE A 160 -11.48 -24.39 7.49
N ALA A 161 -12.30 -23.92 8.45
CA ALA A 161 -12.80 -24.72 9.56
C ALA A 161 -14.20 -25.32 9.27
N GLU A 162 -14.83 -24.90 8.17
CA GLU A 162 -16.03 -25.48 7.56
C GLU A 162 -15.63 -26.47 6.45
#